data_AF-A0A800F729-F1
#
_entry.id   AF-A0A800F729-F1
#
_cell.length_a   1.000
_cell.length_b   1.000
_cell.length_c   1.000
_cell.angle_alpha   90.00
_cell.angle_beta   90.00
_cell.angle_gamma   90.00
#
_symmetry.space_group_name_H-M   'P 1'
#
loop_
_entity.id
_entity.type
_entity.pdbx_description
1 polymer ?
#
loop_
_entity_poly.entity_id
_entity_poly.type
_entity_poly.pdbx_seq_one_letter_code
_entity_poly.pdbx_strand_id
1 'polypeptide(L)'
;MAVLYLLSALLILVLNVERLPTAIGQIWQGAFSPESISGGLIGVMIVGFRRAVFSNEAGLGSAAIAHSAVRTDEPVTEGFVALLEPFIDTVVICTMTALVIVTTVYDPALASTEVSGIELTTRAFASTLSWSPVPLSIAAVLFAFSTMISWSYYGLKSFTYLAGHRPAVEIGFKLFFCLFIVLGSSIQLGALIDLSDALIFLVAIPNLLGLYLLAPVLKEEMISYRERLGRF
;
A
#
# COMPACT_ATOMS: atom_id res chain seq x y z
N MET A 1 -14.04 2.40 -4.61
CA MET A 1 -12.91 1.78 -5.35
C MET A 1 -12.68 0.34 -4.93
N ALA A 2 -12.43 0.04 -3.65
CA ALA A 2 -12.11 -1.31 -3.17
C ALA A 2 -13.16 -2.35 -3.57
N VAL A 3 -14.45 -2.11 -3.30
CA VAL A 3 -15.54 -3.03 -3.71
C VAL A 3 -15.55 -3.29 -5.21
N LEU A 4 -15.40 -2.25 -6.04
CA LEU A 4 -15.38 -2.40 -7.49
C LEU A 4 -14.19 -3.24 -7.96
N TYR A 5 -13.01 -3.01 -7.36
CA TYR A 5 -11.81 -3.79 -7.64
C TYR A 5 -11.97 -5.25 -7.19
N LEU A 6 -12.42 -5.47 -5.95
CA LEU A 6 -12.65 -6.80 -5.37
C LEU A 6 -13.64 -7.62 -6.19
N LEU A 7 -14.79 -7.04 -6.57
CA LEU A 7 -15.78 -7.75 -7.38
C LEU A 7 -15.22 -8.12 -8.76
N SER A 8 -14.47 -7.20 -9.39
CA SER A 8 -13.84 -7.44 -10.68
C SER A 8 -12.79 -8.55 -10.58
N ALA A 9 -11.90 -8.48 -9.58
CA ALA A 9 -10.88 -9.48 -9.34
C ALA A 9 -11.49 -10.85 -9.00
N LEU A 10 -12.50 -10.88 -8.13
CA LEU A 10 -13.20 -12.11 -7.76
C LEU A 10 -13.87 -12.76 -8.97
N LEU A 11 -14.51 -11.98 -9.83
CA LEU A 11 -15.10 -12.49 -11.08
C LEU A 11 -14.04 -13.18 -11.94
N ILE A 12 -12.88 -12.54 -12.14
CA ILE A 12 -11.77 -13.12 -12.93
C ILE A 12 -11.25 -14.40 -12.28
N LEU A 13 -11.10 -14.43 -10.95
CA LEU A 13 -10.64 -15.61 -10.22
C LEU A 13 -11.64 -16.76 -10.29
N VAL A 14 -12.95 -16.49 -10.23
CA VAL A 14 -13.99 -17.51 -10.40
C VAL A 14 -13.95 -18.09 -11.81
N LEU A 15 -13.75 -17.26 -12.83
CA LEU A 15 -13.61 -17.70 -14.22
C LEU A 15 -12.32 -18.50 -14.48
N ASN A 16 -11.30 -18.33 -13.63
CA ASN A 16 -10.02 -19.05 -13.70
C ASN A 16 -9.79 -19.98 -12.49
N VAL A 17 -10.86 -20.45 -11.83
CA VAL A 17 -10.76 -21.16 -10.54
C VAL A 17 -9.92 -22.42 -10.62
N GLU A 18 -9.92 -23.10 -11.76
CA GLU A 18 -9.12 -24.31 -12.00
C GLU A 18 -7.62 -24.06 -11.89
N ARG A 19 -7.16 -22.84 -12.19
CA ARG A 19 -5.75 -22.46 -12.13
C ARG A 19 -5.32 -21.97 -10.75
N LEU A 20 -6.27 -21.73 -9.85
CA LEU A 20 -6.02 -21.15 -8.53
C LEU A 20 -5.10 -22.02 -7.66
N PRO A 21 -5.26 -23.36 -7.58
CA PRO A 21 -4.34 -24.20 -6.80
C PRO A 21 -2.91 -24.13 -7.32
N THR A 22 -2.74 -24.16 -8.65
CA THR A 22 -1.43 -24.05 -9.30
C THR A 22 -0.79 -22.68 -9.02
N ALA A 23 -1.57 -21.59 -9.10
CA ALA A 23 -1.10 -20.25 -8.82
C ALA A 23 -0.59 -20.09 -7.38
N ILE A 24 -1.32 -20.62 -6.40
CA ILE A 24 -0.88 -20.63 -4.99
C ILE A 24 0.41 -21.44 -4.84
N GLY A 25 0.50 -22.61 -5.49
CA GLY A 25 1.70 -23.42 -5.53
C GLY A 25 2.91 -22.67 -6.11
N GLN A 26 2.71 -21.93 -7.21
CA GLN A 26 3.74 -21.12 -7.84
C GLN A 26 4.21 -19.97 -6.96
N ILE A 27 3.29 -19.27 -6.27
CA ILE A 27 3.65 -18.21 -5.31
C ILE A 27 4.50 -18.80 -4.18
N TRP A 28 4.09 -19.93 -3.62
CA TRP A 28 4.83 -20.61 -2.55
C TRP A 28 6.22 -21.04 -3.02
N GLN A 29 6.31 -21.73 -4.15
CA GLN A 29 7.58 -22.20 -4.69
C GLN A 29 8.50 -21.04 -5.07
N GLY A 30 7.97 -19.99 -5.70
CA GLY A 30 8.74 -18.81 -6.08
C GLY A 30 9.27 -18.03 -4.88
N ALA A 31 8.50 -17.96 -3.79
CA ALA A 31 8.91 -17.31 -2.55
C ALA A 31 10.05 -18.05 -1.84
N PHE A 32 10.08 -19.38 -1.91
CA PHE A 32 11.05 -20.22 -1.20
C PHE A 32 12.15 -20.84 -2.09
N SER A 33 12.13 -20.59 -3.40
CA SER A 33 13.17 -21.06 -4.32
C SER A 33 14.45 -20.22 -4.16
N PRO A 34 15.62 -20.85 -3.99
CA PRO A 34 16.92 -20.17 -3.96
C PRO A 34 17.33 -19.55 -5.30
N GLU A 35 16.71 -19.94 -6.41
CA GLU A 35 17.10 -19.53 -7.76
C GLU A 35 16.40 -18.24 -8.24
N SER A 36 15.41 -17.72 -7.51
CA SER A 36 14.45 -16.72 -8.04
C SER A 36 15.01 -15.31 -8.29
N ILE A 37 16.06 -14.86 -7.58
CA ILE A 37 16.66 -13.51 -7.67
C ILE A 37 18.15 -13.58 -7.32
N SER A 38 19.00 -12.69 -7.87
CA SER A 38 20.38 -12.49 -7.42
C SER A 38 20.42 -12.15 -5.92
N GLY A 39 20.68 -13.16 -5.06
CA GLY A 39 20.56 -13.06 -3.60
C GLY A 39 19.66 -14.13 -2.96
N GLY A 40 19.07 -15.03 -3.75
CA GLY A 40 18.23 -16.14 -3.30
C GLY A 40 17.03 -15.68 -2.47
N LEU A 41 16.68 -16.48 -1.46
CA LEU A 41 15.57 -16.21 -0.54
C LEU A 41 15.61 -14.81 0.09
N ILE A 42 16.81 -14.33 0.45
CA ILE A 42 17.00 -13.01 1.08
C ILE A 42 16.65 -11.90 0.08
N GLY A 43 17.05 -12.03 -1.18
CA GLY A 43 16.73 -11.07 -2.24
C GLY A 43 15.22 -10.95 -2.47
N VAL A 44 14.52 -12.10 -2.54
CA VAL A 44 13.06 -12.17 -2.69
C VAL A 44 12.36 -11.50 -1.51
N MET A 45 12.78 -11.79 -0.27
CA MET A 45 12.22 -11.16 0.92
C MET A 45 12.41 -9.64 0.91
N ILE A 46 13.59 -9.15 0.56
CA ILE A 46 13.87 -7.70 0.52
C ILE A 46 12.95 -7.00 -0.49
N VAL A 47 12.78 -7.56 -1.69
CA VAL A 47 11.88 -6.99 -2.70
C VAL A 47 10.42 -7.03 -2.21
N GLY A 48 10.00 -8.16 -1.62
CA GLY A 48 8.66 -8.31 -1.06
C GLY A 48 8.37 -7.29 0.04
N PHE A 49 9.28 -7.12 1.01
CA PHE A 49 9.14 -6.15 2.09
C PHE A 49 9.13 -4.71 1.57
N ARG A 50 10.03 -4.35 0.63
CA ARG A 50 10.05 -3.00 0.05
C ARG A 50 8.71 -2.66 -0.61
N ARG A 51 8.15 -3.58 -1.40
CA ARG A 51 6.86 -3.36 -2.08
C ARG A 51 5.69 -3.37 -1.10
N ALA A 52 5.72 -4.22 -0.07
CA ALA A 52 4.69 -4.26 0.96
C ALA A 52 4.63 -2.97 1.78
N VAL A 53 5.79 -2.46 2.22
CA VAL A 53 5.88 -1.19 2.97
C VAL A 53 5.41 -0.01 2.14
N PHE A 54 5.66 -0.01 0.83
CA PHE A 54 5.12 1.02 -0.07
C PHE A 54 3.59 0.95 -0.20
N SER A 55 3.00 -0.23 -0.11
CA SER A 55 1.55 -0.42 -0.25
C SER A 55 0.79 -0.04 1.02
N ASN A 56 1.20 -0.61 2.16
CA ASN A 56 0.46 -0.48 3.42
C ASN A 56 1.03 0.54 4.40
N GLU A 57 2.16 1.17 4.08
CA GLU A 57 2.79 2.21 4.88
C GLU A 57 3.17 1.76 6.31
N ALA A 58 3.31 0.45 6.54
CA ALA A 58 3.66 -0.09 7.84
C ALA A 58 5.04 0.41 8.30
N GLY A 59 5.08 0.97 9.50
CA GLY A 59 6.31 1.49 10.11
C GLY A 59 6.70 2.90 9.67
N LEU A 60 5.96 3.54 8.76
CA LEU A 60 6.26 4.91 8.30
C LEU A 60 5.74 6.00 9.23
N GLY A 61 4.68 5.71 10.00
CA GLY A 61 4.06 6.67 10.92
C GLY A 61 3.12 7.68 10.25
N SER A 62 2.97 7.64 8.92
CA SER A 62 2.06 8.47 8.13
C SER A 62 0.59 8.24 8.49
N ALA A 63 0.16 6.97 8.55
CA ALA A 63 -1.22 6.60 8.87
C ALA A 63 -1.69 7.18 10.22
N ALA A 64 -0.80 7.21 11.22
CA ALA A 64 -1.11 7.78 12.53
C ALA A 64 -1.52 9.27 12.47
N ILE A 65 -1.07 10.02 11.45
CA ILE A 65 -1.48 11.41 11.23
C ILE A 65 -2.96 11.49 10.88
N ALA A 66 -3.50 10.58 10.04
CA ALA A 66 -4.94 10.51 9.77
C ALA A 66 -5.72 10.08 11.02
N HIS A 67 -5.31 8.99 11.66
CA HIS A 67 -6.01 8.45 12.83
C HIS A 67 -6.03 9.43 14.01
N SER A 68 -5.01 10.28 14.15
CA SER A 68 -5.00 11.33 15.17
C SER A 68 -6.10 12.39 15.03
N ALA A 69 -6.74 12.49 13.85
CA ALA A 69 -7.85 13.41 13.62
C ALA A 69 -9.22 12.83 13.98
N VAL A 70 -9.29 11.53 14.31
CA VAL A 70 -10.54 10.88 14.69
C VAL A 70 -10.97 11.36 16.07
N ARG A 71 -12.29 11.52 16.24
CA ARG A 71 -12.88 11.86 17.54
C ARG A 71 -13.05 10.59 18.36
N THR A 72 -12.04 10.26 19.14
CA THR A 72 -12.08 9.19 20.14
C THR A 72 -11.56 9.72 21.47
N ASP A 73 -12.15 9.25 22.57
CA ASP A 73 -11.61 9.46 23.92
C ASP A 73 -10.65 8.32 24.32
N GLU A 74 -10.53 7.29 23.48
CA GLU A 74 -9.75 6.07 23.71
C GLU A 74 -8.82 5.80 22.51
N PRO A 75 -7.58 6.34 22.50
CA PRO A 75 -6.66 6.22 21.36
C PRO A 75 -6.37 4.77 20.92
N VAL A 76 -6.46 3.83 21.86
CA VAL A 76 -6.27 2.40 21.61
C VAL A 76 -7.31 1.84 20.63
N THR A 77 -8.55 2.38 20.62
CA THR A 77 -9.58 1.93 19.67
C THR A 77 -9.17 2.23 18.24
N GLU A 78 -8.66 3.42 18.00
CA GLU A 78 -8.17 3.83 16.68
C GLU A 78 -6.92 3.05 16.29
N GLY A 79 -6.09 2.66 17.26
CA GLY A 79 -5.01 1.71 17.02
C GLY A 79 -5.49 0.38 16.42
N PHE A 80 -6.63 -0.16 16.90
CA PHE A 80 -7.23 -1.37 16.32
C PHE A 80 -7.86 -1.13 14.95
N VAL A 81 -8.52 0.02 14.74
CA VAL A 81 -9.10 0.39 13.44
C VAL A 81 -7.99 0.55 12.39
N ALA A 82 -6.88 1.19 12.75
CA ALA A 82 -5.73 1.37 11.86
C ALA A 82 -5.13 0.05 11.36
N LEU A 83 -5.22 -1.04 12.13
CA LEU A 83 -4.76 -2.38 11.68
C LEU A 83 -5.57 -2.93 10.50
N LEU A 84 -6.78 -2.42 10.25
CA LEU A 84 -7.58 -2.81 9.09
C LEU A 84 -6.99 -2.30 7.78
N GLU A 85 -6.23 -1.20 7.81
CA GLU A 85 -5.60 -0.63 6.61
C GLU A 85 -4.62 -1.60 5.94
N PRO A 86 -3.55 -2.09 6.61
CA PRO A 86 -2.62 -3.05 6.02
C PRO A 86 -3.29 -4.40 5.70
N PHE A 87 -4.32 -4.79 6.46
CA PHE A 87 -5.07 -6.01 6.18
C PHE A 87 -5.85 -5.91 4.87
N ILE A 88 -6.67 -4.87 4.71
CA ILE A 88 -7.48 -4.67 3.50
C ILE A 88 -6.56 -4.43 2.30
N ASP A 89 -5.53 -3.59 2.44
CA ASP A 89 -4.64 -3.27 1.34
C ASP A 89 -3.76 -4.47 0.92
N THR A 90 -2.90 -4.97 1.81
CA THR A 90 -1.92 -5.99 1.42
C THR A 90 -2.51 -7.39 1.41
N VAL A 91 -3.23 -7.77 2.48
CA VAL A 91 -3.69 -9.16 2.63
C VAL A 91 -4.86 -9.45 1.70
N VAL A 92 -5.78 -8.51 1.50
CA VAL A 92 -6.94 -8.71 0.62
C VAL A 92 -6.65 -8.22 -0.79
N ILE A 93 -6.42 -6.91 -0.99
CA ILE A 93 -6.35 -6.32 -2.34
C ILE A 93 -5.10 -6.79 -3.09
N CYS A 94 -3.90 -6.65 -2.54
CA CYS A 94 -2.67 -7.06 -3.23
C CYS A 94 -2.62 -8.56 -3.51
N THR A 95 -3.09 -9.40 -2.57
CA THR A 95 -3.20 -10.84 -2.81
C THR A 95 -4.14 -11.17 -3.97
N MET A 96 -5.30 -10.51 -4.06
CA MET A 96 -6.21 -10.71 -5.19
C MET A 96 -5.59 -10.27 -6.50
N THR A 97 -4.89 -9.13 -6.53
CA THR A 97 -4.12 -8.67 -7.70
C THR A 97 -3.09 -9.70 -8.13
N ALA A 98 -2.29 -10.21 -7.19
CA ALA A 98 -1.27 -11.22 -7.46
C ALA A 98 -1.89 -12.51 -8.01
N LEU A 99 -2.97 -13.00 -7.39
CA LEU A 99 -3.67 -14.19 -7.86
C LEU A 99 -4.26 -14.00 -9.25
N VAL A 100 -4.84 -12.83 -9.57
CA VAL A 100 -5.34 -12.54 -10.92
C VAL A 100 -4.19 -12.58 -11.93
N ILE A 101 -3.05 -11.95 -11.62
CA ILE A 101 -1.89 -11.96 -12.51
C ILE A 101 -1.39 -13.39 -12.76
N VAL A 102 -1.19 -14.17 -11.68
CA VAL A 102 -0.62 -15.53 -11.79
C VAL A 102 -1.59 -16.51 -12.45
N THR A 103 -2.90 -16.38 -12.24
CA THR A 103 -3.89 -17.28 -12.87
C THR A 103 -4.11 -17.00 -14.37
N THR A 104 -3.83 -15.78 -14.83
CA THR A 104 -4.21 -15.36 -16.18
C THR A 104 -3.01 -15.23 -17.14
N VAL A 105 -1.99 -14.50 -16.75
CA VAL A 105 -0.91 -14.02 -17.63
C VAL A 105 0.47 -14.48 -17.14
N TYR A 106 0.53 -15.54 -16.34
CA TYR A 106 1.82 -16.12 -15.92
C TYR A 106 2.54 -16.80 -17.10
N ASP A 107 3.17 -15.97 -17.91
CA ASP A 107 4.31 -16.34 -18.74
C ASP A 107 5.56 -15.78 -18.04
N PRO A 108 6.51 -16.62 -17.59
CA PRO A 108 7.79 -16.17 -17.05
C PRO A 108 8.53 -15.20 -17.98
N ALA A 109 8.26 -15.23 -19.29
CA ALA A 109 8.80 -14.28 -20.26
C ALA A 109 8.24 -12.85 -20.09
N LEU A 110 7.00 -12.69 -19.62
CA LEU A 110 6.40 -11.38 -19.33
C LEU A 110 6.95 -10.74 -18.05
N ALA A 111 7.57 -11.52 -17.15
CA ALA A 111 8.31 -10.99 -16.00
C ALA A 111 9.64 -10.33 -16.40
N SER A 112 10.15 -10.64 -17.60
CA SER A 112 11.40 -10.09 -18.16
C SER A 112 11.21 -8.84 -19.02
N THR A 113 9.97 -8.47 -19.32
CA THR A 113 9.66 -7.22 -20.04
C THR A 113 9.41 -6.12 -19.02
N GLU A 114 9.98 -4.94 -19.24
CA GLU A 114 9.75 -3.70 -18.46
C GLU A 114 8.31 -3.18 -18.62
N VAL A 115 7.32 -4.05 -18.41
CA VAL A 115 5.91 -3.68 -18.46
C VAL A 115 5.60 -2.88 -17.20
N SER A 116 5.07 -1.67 -17.39
CA SER A 116 4.59 -0.82 -16.28
C SER A 116 3.59 -1.60 -15.41
N GLY A 117 3.68 -1.51 -14.08
CA GLY A 117 2.92 -2.38 -13.17
C GLY A 117 1.40 -2.37 -13.38
N ILE A 118 0.82 -1.22 -13.73
CA ILE A 118 -0.60 -1.10 -14.06
C ILE A 118 -0.96 -1.75 -15.40
N GLU A 119 -0.04 -1.72 -16.36
CA GLU A 119 -0.21 -2.34 -17.68
C GLU A 119 -0.24 -3.86 -17.55
N LEU A 120 0.62 -4.45 -16.71
CA LEU A 120 0.62 -5.88 -16.42
C LEU A 120 -0.74 -6.31 -15.84
N THR A 121 -1.23 -5.57 -14.84
CA THR A 121 -2.54 -5.85 -14.23
C THR A 121 -3.66 -5.69 -15.25
N THR A 122 -3.60 -4.68 -16.11
CA THR A 122 -4.61 -4.45 -17.15
C THR A 122 -4.65 -5.58 -18.17
N ARG A 123 -3.49 -6.07 -18.62
CA ARG A 123 -3.38 -7.23 -19.52
C ARG A 123 -3.89 -8.51 -18.87
N ALA A 124 -3.56 -8.73 -17.59
CA ALA A 124 -4.07 -9.87 -16.80
C ALA A 124 -5.60 -9.93 -16.82
N PHE A 125 -6.25 -8.83 -16.46
CA PHE A 125 -7.71 -8.74 -16.49
C PHE A 125 -8.28 -8.91 -17.91
N ALA A 126 -7.70 -8.21 -18.91
CA ALA A 126 -8.16 -8.25 -20.30
C ALA A 126 -8.11 -9.64 -20.94
N SER A 127 -7.16 -10.49 -20.52
CA SER A 127 -6.98 -11.84 -21.05
C SER A 127 -8.16 -12.77 -20.76
N THR A 128 -8.88 -12.53 -19.65
CA THR A 128 -10.08 -13.30 -19.29
C THR A 128 -11.34 -12.60 -19.78
N LEU A 129 -11.42 -11.27 -19.63
CA LEU A 129 -12.55 -10.46 -20.06
C LEU A 129 -12.06 -9.24 -20.84
N SER A 130 -12.24 -9.22 -22.15
CA SER A 130 -11.73 -8.13 -23.01
C SER A 130 -12.23 -6.72 -22.64
N TRP A 131 -13.38 -6.61 -21.96
CA TRP A 131 -13.98 -5.35 -21.52
C TRP A 131 -13.54 -4.90 -20.12
N SER A 132 -12.88 -5.76 -19.33
CA SER A 132 -12.50 -5.46 -17.95
C SER A 132 -11.48 -4.32 -17.75
N PRO A 133 -10.66 -3.89 -18.75
CA PRO A 133 -9.80 -2.72 -18.60
C PRO A 133 -10.55 -1.45 -18.23
N VAL A 134 -11.75 -1.23 -18.75
CA VAL A 134 -12.52 0.01 -18.53
C VAL A 134 -12.85 0.24 -17.04
N PRO A 135 -13.54 -0.69 -16.34
CA PRO A 135 -13.79 -0.52 -14.90
C PRO A 135 -12.51 -0.52 -14.07
N LEU A 136 -11.47 -1.25 -14.49
CA LEU A 136 -10.17 -1.27 -13.83
C LEU A 136 -9.46 0.09 -13.90
N SER A 137 -9.49 0.77 -15.06
CA SER A 137 -8.92 2.11 -15.19
C SER A 137 -9.65 3.13 -14.30
N ILE A 138 -10.98 3.02 -14.16
CA ILE A 138 -11.74 3.85 -13.22
C ILE A 138 -11.31 3.57 -11.78
N ALA A 139 -11.17 2.30 -11.39
CA ALA A 139 -10.64 1.94 -10.08
C ALA A 139 -9.24 2.53 -9.85
N ALA A 140 -8.34 2.39 -10.82
CA ALA A 140 -6.96 2.85 -10.71
C ALA A 140 -6.87 4.37 -10.53
N VAL A 141 -7.67 5.15 -11.27
CA VAL A 141 -7.75 6.60 -11.10
C VAL A 141 -8.25 6.94 -9.69
N LEU A 142 -9.28 6.24 -9.20
CA LEU A 142 -9.79 6.46 -7.84
C LEU A 142 -8.76 6.09 -6.76
N PHE A 143 -8.01 4.99 -6.95
CA PHE A 143 -6.92 4.60 -6.05
C PHE A 143 -5.85 5.70 -6.00
N ALA A 144 -5.31 6.09 -7.16
CA ALA A 144 -4.30 7.15 -7.24
C ALA A 144 -4.80 8.46 -6.62
N PHE A 145 -6.05 8.84 -6.90
CA PHE A 145 -6.66 10.04 -6.34
C PHE A 145 -6.81 10.00 -4.82
N SER A 146 -7.25 8.87 -4.27
CA SER A 146 -7.39 8.71 -2.82
C SER A 146 -6.04 8.79 -2.09
N THR A 147 -4.99 8.20 -2.67
CA THR A 147 -3.62 8.30 -2.13
C THR A 147 -3.12 9.74 -2.19
N MET A 148 -3.32 10.45 -3.30
CA MET A 148 -2.94 11.86 -3.43
C MET A 148 -3.58 12.74 -2.35
N ILE A 149 -4.85 12.54 -2.02
CA ILE A 149 -5.54 13.29 -0.95
C ILE A 149 -4.90 13.00 0.41
N SER A 150 -4.72 11.73 0.75
CA SER A 150 -4.19 11.31 2.06
C SER A 150 -2.77 11.81 2.27
N TRP A 151 -1.90 11.65 1.27
CA TRP A 151 -0.52 12.15 1.31
C TRP A 151 -0.42 13.68 1.29
N SER A 152 -1.36 14.36 0.61
CA SER A 152 -1.47 15.82 0.72
C SER A 152 -1.75 16.24 2.16
N TYR A 153 -2.66 15.54 2.85
CA TYR A 153 -2.97 15.81 4.24
C TYR A 153 -1.80 15.48 5.19
N TYR A 154 -1.15 14.33 5.03
CA TYR A 154 0.03 13.94 5.81
C TYR A 154 1.16 14.95 5.67
N GLY A 155 1.49 15.31 4.43
CA GLY A 155 2.51 16.30 4.13
C GLY A 155 2.15 17.68 4.68
N LEU A 156 0.88 18.10 4.57
CA LEU A 156 0.42 19.38 5.08
C LEU A 156 0.59 19.45 6.60
N LYS A 157 0.19 18.41 7.35
CA LYS A 157 0.34 18.39 8.82
C LYS A 157 1.80 18.44 9.25
N SER A 158 2.64 17.62 8.64
CA SER A 158 4.09 17.65 8.87
C SER A 158 4.72 19.01 8.54
N PHE A 159 4.28 19.65 7.45
CA PHE A 159 4.78 20.96 7.04
C PHE A 159 4.32 22.07 8.01
N THR A 160 3.04 22.08 8.40
CA THR A 160 2.50 23.07 9.36
C THR A 160 3.06 22.93 10.77
N TYR A 161 3.51 21.73 11.15
CA TYR A 161 4.25 21.51 12.39
C TYR A 161 5.58 22.31 12.42
N LEU A 162 6.27 22.39 11.27
CA LEU A 162 7.54 23.11 11.14
C LEU A 162 7.36 24.61 10.83
N ALA A 163 6.48 24.94 9.88
CA ALA A 163 6.30 26.29 9.35
C ALA A 163 5.24 27.11 10.11
N GLY A 164 4.52 26.49 11.04
CA GLY A 164 3.41 27.09 11.78
C GLY A 164 2.07 27.05 11.05
N HIS A 165 1.00 27.27 11.82
CA HIS A 165 -0.39 27.19 11.34
C HIS A 165 -0.87 28.56 10.84
N ARG A 166 -0.64 28.86 9.56
CA ARG A 166 -1.14 30.08 8.91
C ARG A 166 -1.86 29.72 7.61
N PRO A 167 -3.01 30.34 7.27
CA PRO A 167 -3.74 30.04 6.04
C PRO A 167 -2.88 30.16 4.77
N ALA A 168 -1.99 31.17 4.71
CA ALA A 168 -1.08 31.35 3.58
C ALA A 168 -0.07 30.20 3.41
N VAL A 169 0.41 29.62 4.53
CA VAL A 169 1.32 28.47 4.53
C VAL A 169 0.60 27.22 4.04
N GLU A 170 -0.63 27.00 4.49
CA GLU A 170 -1.44 25.86 4.05
C GLU A 170 -1.79 25.92 2.56
N ILE A 171 -2.23 27.08 2.08
CA ILE A 171 -2.55 27.29 0.66
C ILE A 171 -1.28 27.13 -0.18
N GLY A 172 -0.16 27.70 0.26
CA GLY A 172 1.14 27.54 -0.39
C GLY A 172 1.54 26.07 -0.54
N PHE A 173 1.42 25.28 0.52
CA PHE A 173 1.70 23.84 0.48
C PHE A 173 0.76 23.10 -0.49
N LYS A 174 -0.55 23.39 -0.46
CA LYS A 174 -1.52 22.75 -1.37
C LYS A 174 -1.23 23.06 -2.84
N LEU A 175 -0.91 24.32 -3.16
CA LEU A 175 -0.52 24.72 -4.52
C LEU A 175 0.78 24.05 -4.96
N PHE A 176 1.77 24.00 -4.07
CA PHE A 176 3.02 23.27 -4.30
C PHE A 176 2.77 21.79 -4.57
N PHE A 177 1.94 21.12 -3.75
CA PHE A 177 1.59 19.72 -3.92
C PHE A 177 0.91 19.46 -5.27
N CYS A 178 -0.08 20.29 -5.65
CA CYS A 178 -0.76 20.19 -6.94
C CYS A 178 0.20 20.38 -8.13
N LEU A 179 1.16 21.30 -8.04
CA LEU A 179 2.18 21.49 -9.06
C LEU A 179 3.04 20.23 -9.23
N PHE A 180 3.45 19.63 -8.11
CA PHE A 180 4.27 18.40 -8.13
C PHE A 180 3.51 17.18 -8.64
N ILE A 181 2.18 17.11 -8.51
CA ILE A 181 1.37 16.08 -9.18
C ILE A 181 1.52 16.18 -10.69
N VAL A 182 1.43 17.39 -11.25
CA VAL A 182 1.57 17.62 -12.70
C VAL A 182 2.99 17.27 -13.15
N LEU A 183 4.01 17.72 -12.43
CA LEU A 183 5.40 17.37 -12.73
C LEU A 183 5.65 15.86 -12.64
N GLY A 184 5.12 15.22 -11.60
CA GLY A 184 5.24 13.78 -11.37
C GLY A 184 4.66 12.94 -12.49
N SER A 185 3.60 13.41 -13.15
CA SER A 185 3.02 12.73 -14.32
C SER A 185 3.95 12.65 -15.53
N SER A 186 5.02 13.45 -15.56
CA SER A 186 6.00 13.51 -16.67
C SER A 186 7.29 12.74 -16.39
N ILE A 187 7.48 12.20 -15.17
CA ILE A 187 8.70 11.51 -14.73
C ILE A 187 8.61 10.01 -15.02
N GLN A 188 9.73 9.38 -15.37
CA GLN A 188 9.80 7.92 -15.53
C GLN A 188 9.54 7.19 -14.20
N LEU A 189 8.72 6.13 -14.27
CA LEU A 189 8.26 5.39 -13.10
C LEU A 189 9.41 4.80 -12.26
N GLY A 190 10.46 4.26 -12.90
CA GLY A 190 11.60 3.66 -12.19
C GLY A 190 12.32 4.67 -11.30
N ALA A 191 12.68 5.83 -11.86
CA ALA A 191 13.35 6.90 -11.11
C ALA A 191 12.48 7.44 -9.95
N LEU A 192 11.16 7.51 -10.14
CA LEU A 192 10.23 7.91 -9.09
C LEU A 192 10.17 6.90 -7.95
N ILE A 193 10.17 5.60 -8.27
CA ILE A 193 10.18 4.52 -7.28
C ILE A 193 11.46 4.55 -6.46
N ASP A 194 12.63 4.67 -7.09
CA ASP A 194 13.92 4.68 -6.38
C ASP A 194 14.04 5.87 -5.43
N LEU A 195 13.60 7.06 -5.88
CA LEU A 195 13.53 8.24 -5.03
C LEU A 195 12.56 8.04 -3.84
N SER A 196 11.39 7.45 -4.11
CA SER A 196 10.38 7.22 -3.08
C SER A 196 10.87 6.22 -2.03
N ASP A 197 11.51 5.12 -2.44
CA ASP A 197 12.08 4.11 -1.54
C ASP A 197 13.12 4.76 -0.59
N ALA A 198 13.95 5.67 -1.10
CA ALA A 198 14.93 6.40 -0.30
C ALA A 198 14.26 7.33 0.73
N LEU A 199 13.22 8.07 0.33
CA LEU A 199 12.50 8.99 1.21
C LEU A 199 11.69 8.25 2.29
N ILE A 200 11.03 7.16 1.91
CA ILE A 200 10.28 6.29 2.82
C ILE A 200 11.22 5.73 3.89
N PHE A 201 12.40 5.26 3.49
CA PHE A 201 13.42 4.77 4.43
C PHE A 201 13.86 5.86 5.42
N LEU A 202 14.07 7.08 4.94
CA LEU A 202 14.46 8.22 5.78
C LEU A 202 13.40 8.55 6.85
N VAL A 203 12.12 8.48 6.51
CA VAL A 203 11.01 8.76 7.43
C VAL A 203 10.74 7.58 8.37
N ALA A 204 10.95 6.34 7.91
CA ALA A 204 10.72 5.14 8.71
C ALA A 204 11.67 5.06 9.93
N ILE A 205 12.96 5.38 9.76
CA ILE A 205 13.97 5.26 10.84
C ILE A 205 13.56 6.03 12.12
N PRO A 206 13.31 7.35 12.09
CA PRO A 206 12.96 8.08 13.30
C PRO A 206 11.63 7.60 13.90
N ASN A 207 10.66 7.22 13.07
CA ASN A 207 9.38 6.70 13.53
C ASN A 207 9.54 5.35 14.26
N LEU A 208 10.26 4.40 13.66
CA LEU A 208 10.52 3.09 14.27
C LEU A 208 11.30 3.21 15.58
N LEU A 209 12.27 4.13 15.64
CA LEU A 209 12.99 4.42 16.88
C LEU A 209 12.03 4.97 17.95
N GLY A 210 11.17 5.92 17.59
CA GLY A 210 10.14 6.46 18.48
C GLY A 210 9.19 5.38 19.00
N LEU A 211 8.70 4.51 18.13
CA LEU A 211 7.85 3.37 18.50
C LEU A 211 8.56 2.42 19.46
N TYR A 212 9.84 2.11 19.23
CA TYR A 212 10.61 1.25 20.12
C TYR A 212 10.77 1.87 21.53
N LEU A 213 11.05 3.17 21.59
CA LEU A 213 11.19 3.89 22.86
C LEU A 213 9.84 4.03 23.60
N LEU A 214 8.74 4.20 22.87
CA LEU A 214 7.39 4.37 23.42
C LEU A 214 6.61 3.04 23.57
N ALA A 215 7.20 1.92 23.20
CA ALA A 215 6.58 0.60 23.32
C ALA A 215 6.07 0.27 24.74
N PRO A 216 6.75 0.66 25.84
CA PRO A 216 6.22 0.46 27.20
C PRO A 216 4.92 1.21 27.43
N VAL A 217 4.83 2.47 26.99
CA VAL A 217 3.63 3.31 27.15
C VAL A 217 2.45 2.72 26.39
N LEU A 218 2.67 2.31 25.13
CA LEU A 218 1.64 1.65 24.33
C LEU A 218 1.15 0.35 24.99
N LYS A 219 2.06 -0.43 25.57
CA LYS A 219 1.71 -1.67 26.27
C LYS A 219 0.83 -1.39 27.49
N GLU A 220 1.16 -0.39 28.29
CA GLU A 220 0.37 0.02 29.46
C GLU A 220 -1.04 0.47 29.06
N GLU A 221 -1.15 1.34 28.05
CA GLU A 221 -2.44 1.81 27.51
C GLU A 221 -3.30 0.65 26.99
N MET A 222 -2.71 -0.29 26.24
CA MET A 222 -3.42 -1.46 25.74
C MET A 222 -3.91 -2.40 26.84
N ILE A 223 -3.10 -2.63 27.89
CA ILE A 223 -3.50 -3.46 29.03
C ILE A 223 -4.64 -2.78 29.78
N SER A 224 -4.50 -1.49 30.08
CA SER A 224 -5.50 -0.66 30.76
C SER A 224 -6.84 -0.68 30.03
N TYR A 225 -6.83 -0.49 28.71
CA TYR A 225 -8.03 -0.59 27.87
C TYR A 225 -8.67 -1.99 27.89
N ARG A 226 -7.87 -3.05 27.80
CA ARG A 226 -8.36 -4.45 27.86
C ARG A 226 -8.99 -4.79 29.20
N GLU A 227 -8.42 -4.31 30.31
CA GLU A 227 -8.97 -4.51 31.65
C GLU A 227 -10.32 -3.78 31.83
N ARG A 228 -10.46 -2.58 31.25
CA ARG A 228 -11.76 -1.87 31.22
C ARG A 228 -12.81 -2.63 30.42
N LEU A 229 -12.43 -3.26 29.30
CA LEU A 229 -13.33 -4.08 28.48
C LEU A 229 -13.73 -5.42 29.13
N GLY A 230 -12.79 -6.07 29.82
CA GLY A 230 -13.01 -7.38 30.47
C GLY A 230 -13.81 -7.32 31.77
N ARG A 231 -14.31 -6.14 32.16
CA ARG A 231 -15.18 -5.93 33.34
C ARG A 231 -16.69 -6.01 33.02
N PHE A 232 -17.07 -6.65 31.92
CA PHE A 232 -18.46 -6.97 31.56
C PHE A 232 -18.66 -8.47 31.42
#